data_AF-A0AAW8FLG2-F1
#
_entry.id   AF-A0AAW8FLG2-F1
#
_cell.length_a   1.000
_cell.length_b   1.000
_cell.length_c   1.000
_cell.angle_alpha   90.00
_cell.angle_beta   90.00
_cell.angle_gamma   90.00
#
_symmetry.space_group_name_H-M   'P 1'
#
loop_
_entity.id
_entity.type
_entity.pdbx_description
1 polymer ?
#
loop_
_entity_poly.entity_id
_entity_poly.type
_entity_poly.pdbx_seq_one_letter_code
_entity_poly.pdbx_strand_id
1 'polypeptide(L)' 'MVFMRCSNCGGTLQEFRALTDEEQKFVREHKPRHTRLGAYYRCAREGCLRYQRLGNQNDGASFPEPQK' A
#
# COMPACT_ATOMS: atom_id res chain seq x y z
N MET A 1 -0.94 -4.61 -12.50
CA MET A 1 0.03 -4.16 -11.49
C MET A 1 0.59 -2.82 -11.96
N VAL A 2 1.16 -2.01 -11.08
CA VAL A 2 1.66 -0.65 -11.40
C VAL A 2 3.04 -0.45 -10.77
N PHE A 3 3.90 0.35 -11.40
CA PHE A 3 5.22 0.67 -10.85
C PHE A 3 5.21 2.03 -10.17
N MET A 4 5.67 2.08 -8.92
CA MET A 4 5.73 3.31 -8.12
C MET A 4 6.97 3.33 -7.24
N ARG A 5 7.42 4.52 -6.84
CA ARG A 5 8.47 4.65 -5.84
C ARG A 5 7.94 4.21 -4.48
N CYS A 6 8.67 3.33 -3.82
CA CYS A 6 8.33 2.82 -2.50
C CYS A 6 9.27 3.39 -1.44
N SER A 7 8.74 4.20 -0.52
CA SER A 7 9.55 4.79 0.57
C SER A 7 10.20 3.72 1.46
N ASN A 8 9.51 2.60 1.70
CA ASN A 8 10.05 1.50 2.52
C ASN A 8 11.14 0.69 1.80
N CYS A 9 11.29 0.84 0.48
CA CYS A 9 12.34 0.18 -0.31
C CYS A 9 13.46 1.17 -0.69
N GLY A 10 13.70 2.19 0.14
CA GLY A 10 14.72 3.20 -0.12
C GLY A 10 14.36 4.15 -1.28
N GLY A 11 13.07 4.33 -1.58
CA GLY A 11 12.60 5.20 -2.66
C GLY A 11 12.75 4.63 -4.07
N THR A 12 13.13 3.36 -4.20
CA THR A 12 13.27 2.67 -5.50
C THR A 12 11.92 2.42 -6.17
N LEU A 13 11.92 2.31 -7.50
CA LEU A 13 10.75 1.85 -8.26
C LEU A 13 10.51 0.38 -7.93
N GLN A 14 9.31 0.07 -7.46
CA GLN A 14 8.86 -1.27 -7.14
C GLN A 14 7.54 -1.55 -7.86
N GLU A 15 7.25 -2.83 -8.07
CA GLU A 15 5.93 -3.26 -8.48
C GLU A 15 4.95 -3.14 -7.30
N PHE A 16 3.74 -2.71 -7.60
CA PHE A 16 2.63 -2.62 -6.68
C PHE A 16 1.43 -3.37 -7.23
N ARG A 17 0.85 -4.21 -6.39
CA ARG A 17 -0.36 -4.98 -6.66
C ARG A 17 -1.58 -4.34 -6.01
N ALA A 18 -2.76 -4.67 -6.53
CA ALA A 18 -4.00 -4.28 -5.88
C ALA A 18 -4.05 -4.84 -4.45
N LEU A 19 -4.79 -4.13 -3.59
CA LEU A 19 -5.04 -4.60 -2.22
C LEU A 19 -5.98 -5.80 -2.23
N THR A 20 -5.70 -6.78 -1.38
CA THR A 20 -6.63 -7.87 -1.07
C THR A 20 -7.82 -7.33 -0.27
N ASP A 21 -8.90 -8.11 -0.13
CA ASP A 21 -10.08 -7.69 0.61
C ASP A 21 -9.77 -7.38 2.10
N GLU A 22 -8.87 -8.15 2.71
CA GLU A 22 -8.40 -7.92 4.08
C GLU A 22 -7.59 -6.62 4.20
N GLU A 23 -6.68 -6.39 3.26
CA GLU A 23 -5.91 -5.15 3.18
C GLU A 23 -6.81 -3.94 2.93
N GLN A 24 -7.84 -4.08 2.10
CA GLN A 24 -8.84 -3.04 1.87
C GLN A 24 -9.64 -2.72 3.15
N LYS A 25 -10.00 -3.74 3.94
CA LYS A 25 -10.65 -3.54 5.26
C LYS A 25 -9.73 -2.74 6.18
N PHE A 26 -8.46 -3.15 6.29
CA PHE A 26 -7.48 -2.41 7.10
C PHE A 26 -7.36 -0.95 6.66
N VAL A 27 -7.20 -0.68 5.35
CA VAL A 27 -7.09 0.69 4.84
C VAL A 27 -8.37 1.48 5.12
N ARG A 28 -9.55 0.85 5.03
CA ARG A 28 -10.84 1.49 5.33
C ARG A 28 -10.96 1.93 6.79
N GLU A 29 -10.42 1.16 7.73
CA GLU A 29 -10.43 1.50 9.16
C GLU A 29 -9.45 2.63 9.51
N HIS A 30 -8.34 2.73 8.76
CA HIS A 30 -7.24 3.66 9.07
C HIS A 30 -7.24 4.94 8.21
N LYS A 31 -8.16 5.06 7.24
CA LYS A 31 -8.29 6.22 6.35
C LYS A 31 -9.70 6.81 6.45
N PRO A 32 -9.88 8.08 6.05
CA PRO A 32 -11.20 8.70 6.02
C PRO A 32 -12.23 7.89 5.23
N ARG A 33 -13.50 7.92 5.63
CA ARG A 33 -14.58 7.11 5.02
C ARG A 33 -14.80 7.36 3.53
N HIS A 34 -14.44 8.54 3.02
CA HIS A 34 -14.55 8.92 1.60
C HIS A 34 -13.34 8.47 0.75
N THR A 35 -12.39 7.74 1.35
CA THR A 35 -11.22 7.20 0.66
C THR A 35 -11.62 6.19 -0.40
N ARG A 36 -11.16 6.40 -1.64
CA ARG A 36 -11.35 5.44 -2.73
C ARG A 36 -10.33 4.30 -2.60
N LEU A 37 -10.74 3.17 -2.01
CA LEU A 37 -9.84 2.03 -1.73
C LEU A 37 -9.17 1.47 -3.00
N GLY A 38 -9.86 1.47 -4.14
CA GLY A 38 -9.30 1.04 -5.43
C GLY A 38 -8.16 1.93 -5.96
N ALA A 39 -7.89 3.07 -5.32
CA ALA A 39 -6.74 3.93 -5.64
C ALA A 39 -5.47 3.54 -4.86
N TYR A 40 -5.55 2.62 -3.89
CA TYR A 40 -4.41 2.18 -3.09
C TYR A 40 -3.90 0.83 -3.58
N TYR A 41 -2.59 0.67 -3.49
CA TYR A 41 -1.88 -0.53 -3.92
C TYR A 41 -0.81 -0.88 -2.87
N ARG A 42 -0.49 -2.16 -2.74
CA ARG A 42 0.57 -2.67 -1.86
C ARG A 42 1.81 -2.99 -2.66
N CYS A 43 2.98 -2.65 -2.14
CA CYS A 43 4.26 -3.03 -2.73
C CYS A 43 4.32 -4.57 -2.80
N ALA A 44 4.64 -5.10 -3.99
CA ALA A 44 4.70 -6.53 -4.24
C ALA A 44 6.05 -7.16 -3.85
N ARG A 45 7.05 -6.33 -3.50
CA ARG A 45 8.34 -6.81 -3.02
C ARG A 45 8.17 -7.62 -1.74
N GLU A 46 8.76 -8.81 -1.71
CA GLU A 46 8.77 -9.66 -0.53
C GLU A 46 9.29 -8.91 0.71
N GLY A 47 8.60 -9.09 1.84
CA GLY A 47 8.89 -8.38 3.09
C GLY A 47 8.46 -6.91 3.12
N CYS A 48 8.01 -6.31 2.01
CA CYS A 48 7.53 -4.94 2.03
C CYS A 48 6.04 -4.87 2.42
N LEU A 49 5.76 -4.08 3.45
CA LEU A 49 4.40 -3.86 3.96
C LEU A 49 3.81 -2.51 3.54
N ARG A 50 4.51 -1.76 2.67
CA ARG A 50 4.04 -0.45 2.21
C ARG A 50 2.77 -0.58 1.39
N TYR A 51 1.76 0.20 1.71
CA TYR A 51 0.67 0.54 0.79
C TYR A 51 0.64 2.04 0.55
N GLN A 52 0.28 2.45 -0.66
CA GLN A 52 0.16 3.86 -1.01
C GLN A 52 -0.81 4.07 -2.18
N ARG A 53 -1.26 5.31 -2.32
CA ARG A 53 -2.14 5.73 -3.40
C ARG A 53 -1.38 5.85 -4.72
N LEU A 54 -2.02 5.46 -5.81
CA LEU A 54 -1.50 5.65 -7.15
C LEU A 54 -1.20 7.13 -7.42
N GLY A 55 0.05 7.41 -7.83
CA GLY A 55 0.51 8.76 -8.13
C GLY A 55 0.82 9.65 -6.91
N ASN A 56 0.64 9.15 -5.68
CA ASN A 56 0.99 9.90 -4.47
C ASN A 56 1.68 9.00 -3.43
N GLN A 57 3.01 8.96 -3.49
CA GLN A 57 3.83 8.14 -2.59
C GLN A 57 3.75 8.56 -1.11
N ASN A 58 3.32 9.80 -0.83
CA ASN A 58 3.18 10.31 0.54
C ASN A 58 1.83 9.91 1.16
N ASP A 59 0.82 9.62 0.35
CA ASP A 59 -0.47 9.13 0.81
C ASP A 59 -0.48 7.61 0.90
N GLY A 60 -0.06 7.10 2.06
CA GLY A 60 -0.03 5.67 2.35
C GLY A 60 0.48 5.39 3.75
N ALA A 61 0.42 4.13 4.20
CA ALA A 61 1.09 3.69 5.43
C ALA A 61 1.76 2.32 5.23
N SER A 62 2.15 1.67 6.30
CA SER A 62 2.59 0.28 6.29
C SER A 62 1.52 -0.58 6.93
N PHE A 63 1.29 -1.78 6.41
CA PHE A 63 0.56 -2.81 7.14
C PHE A 63 1.37 -3.25 8.37
N PRO A 64 0.71 -3.75 9.43
CA PRO A 64 1.42 -4.36 10.55
C PRO A 64 2.21 -5.58 10.09
N GLU A 65 3.29 -5.88 10.82
CA GLU A 65 4.05 -7.10 10.59
C GLU A 65 3.17 -8.33 10.87
N PRO A 66 3.25 -9.37 10.02
CA PRO A 66 2.54 -10.62 10.30
C PRO A 66 3.04 -11.19 11.63
N GLN A 67 2.13 -11.49 12.54
CA GLN A 67 2.45 -12.19 13.78
C GLN A 67 2.98 -13.59 13.41
N LYS A 68 4.14 -13.96 13.96
CA LYS A 68 4.81 -15.24 13.74
C LYS A 68 4.03 -16.40 14.35
#